data_AF-A0A1J4K945-F1
#
_entry.id   AF-A0A1J4K945-F1
#
_cell.length_a   1.000
_cell.length_b   1.000
_cell.length_c   1.000
_cell.angle_alpha   90.00
_cell.angle_beta   90.00
_cell.angle_gamma   90.00
#
_symmetry.space_group_name_H-M   'P 1'
#
loop_
_entity.id
_entity.type
_entity.pdbx_description
1 polymer ?
#
loop_
_entity_poly.entity_id
_entity_poly.type
_entity_poly.pdbx_seq_one_letter_code
_entity_poly.pdbx_strand_id
1 'polypeptide(L)'
;MEITTSSSNGSLGCTSSTDITPQSLSNEKMFTYPSKIDYSNIKWEAYFVPKDIDRYWASLGCPVSYIEILEQMKNKESSEIEDIIFYRSQTPLSSSFHKLIEYFSSIFQTKQILPFLSKLSLNIQQLLPLMTQQTHFLFSSVLHMLQIILPKLKFHEDQQKALSLFSQWLIPKDIIHNDQNKITQEKIVEKDDNIDPNRINMNEIENNGECLLFLPVQNGRNHLWLILNRDKSLIISSIEGTEIRAQRKDYSVNQGSESVAIGTRMFNFLDSSQYMFFLSGPKATNPLQLYIESFKYAAPFLDKLSPTLKKIFVEMLSEPNMLLAETLFSIPTYIFSREVFLSLQNCLINGGMFAPFIRHVFYKDVENASQPATLFRGNNAATVSASTILNTYAGHIADHAIEQIIIDPNDAKKAVKTIIREFQRVPIVVKFIFSCAFHATASKFPEEQVPLITVGSLLIFRLVMPKMIQVPSISQLSKHIMNSFFLMINDPEISDPALVEEITKFILNLISLDNQAVTMNSFDFLFIAKHVAENNTEIVKKLQEIIKSNQCKKHPLVPSFIEMLENCFLSIE
;
A
#
# COMPACT_ATOMS: atom_id res chain seq x y z
N MET A 1 -57.87 28.45 18.45
CA MET A 1 -57.26 29.33 17.44
C MET A 1 -55.91 28.72 17.12
N GLU A 2 -55.92 27.91 16.06
CA GLU A 2 -54.75 27.20 15.56
C GLU A 2 -53.85 28.18 14.80
N ILE A 3 -52.55 28.15 15.08
CA ILE A 3 -51.54 28.86 14.32
C ILE A 3 -50.80 27.80 13.51
N THR A 4 -51.07 27.79 12.20
CA THR A 4 -50.41 26.97 11.19
C THR A 4 -49.03 27.56 10.85
N THR A 5 -47.99 26.76 11.03
CA THR A 5 -46.64 27.04 10.53
C THR A 5 -46.46 26.34 9.18
N SER A 6 -46.35 27.13 8.10
CA SER A 6 -46.00 26.64 6.77
C SER A 6 -44.48 26.53 6.62
N SER A 7 -43.96 25.31 6.59
CA SER A 7 -42.59 25.00 6.21
C SER A 7 -42.50 24.77 4.69
N SER A 8 -41.84 25.68 3.98
CA SER A 8 -41.48 25.50 2.57
C SER A 8 -40.17 24.71 2.45
N ASN A 9 -40.26 23.40 2.19
CA ASN A 9 -39.13 22.58 1.77
C ASN A 9 -38.85 22.81 0.28
N GLY A 10 -37.77 23.54 -0.02
CA GLY A 10 -37.19 23.62 -1.35
C GLY A 10 -36.37 22.37 -1.65
N SER A 11 -37.00 21.41 -2.34
CA SER A 11 -36.35 20.25 -2.95
C SER A 11 -35.52 20.69 -4.16
N LEU A 12 -34.19 20.69 -4.04
CA LEU A 12 -33.28 20.74 -5.19
C LEU A 12 -33.24 19.34 -5.81
N GLY A 13 -33.98 19.16 -6.91
CA GLY A 13 -33.99 17.95 -7.69
C GLY A 13 -32.62 17.68 -8.32
N CYS A 14 -31.96 16.61 -7.88
CA CYS A 14 -30.89 15.97 -8.65
C CYS A 14 -31.51 15.35 -9.90
N THR A 15 -31.31 15.99 -11.06
CA THR A 15 -31.62 15.40 -12.36
C THR A 15 -30.60 14.30 -12.68
N SER A 16 -31.15 13.11 -12.93
CA SER A 16 -30.57 11.92 -13.57
C SER A 16 -29.22 12.09 -14.27
N SER A 17 -28.26 11.28 -13.83
CA SER A 17 -27.01 10.95 -14.52
C SER A 17 -27.29 10.37 -15.91
N THR A 18 -26.93 11.09 -16.96
CA THR A 18 -26.75 10.50 -18.30
C THR A 18 -25.54 9.56 -18.25
N ASP A 19 -25.77 8.30 -18.57
CA ASP A 19 -24.71 7.31 -18.83
C ASP A 19 -23.83 7.81 -19.98
N ILE A 20 -22.58 8.14 -19.66
CA ILE A 20 -21.55 8.48 -20.65
C ILE A 20 -20.80 7.19 -20.96
N THR A 21 -21.17 6.53 -22.04
CA THR A 21 -20.33 5.49 -22.67
C THR A 21 -19.26 6.14 -23.52
N PRO A 22 -17.97 5.77 -23.38
CA PRO A 22 -16.93 6.22 -24.31
C PRO A 22 -17.21 5.66 -25.70
N GLN A 23 -17.48 6.52 -26.68
CA GLN A 23 -17.55 6.11 -28.08
C GLN A 23 -16.14 5.84 -28.62
N SER A 24 -16.00 4.75 -29.38
CA SER A 24 -14.76 4.39 -30.06
C SER A 24 -14.41 5.42 -31.13
N LEU A 25 -13.35 6.19 -30.86
CA LEU A 25 -12.73 7.11 -31.81
C LEU A 25 -12.06 6.32 -32.93
N SER A 26 -12.36 6.67 -34.17
CA SER A 26 -11.67 6.15 -35.35
C SER A 26 -10.83 7.26 -35.99
N ASN A 27 -9.54 6.95 -36.18
CA ASN A 27 -8.65 7.46 -37.23
C ASN A 27 -8.26 8.95 -37.27
N GLU A 28 -7.89 9.56 -36.15
CA GLU A 28 -6.91 10.67 -36.17
C GLU A 28 -5.72 10.32 -35.29
N LYS A 29 -4.51 10.67 -35.76
CA LYS A 29 -3.22 10.42 -35.09
C LYS A 29 -3.11 11.20 -33.78
N MET A 30 -3.90 10.84 -32.78
CA MET A 30 -3.65 11.21 -31.40
C MET A 30 -2.37 10.51 -30.95
N PHE A 31 -1.59 11.18 -30.10
CA PHE A 31 -0.42 10.61 -29.44
C PHE A 31 -0.82 9.30 -28.76
N THR A 32 -0.48 8.17 -29.38
CA THR A 32 -0.52 6.88 -28.70
C THR A 32 0.66 6.89 -27.75
N TYR A 33 0.41 7.24 -26.48
CA TYR A 33 1.23 6.63 -25.43
C TYR A 33 1.18 5.11 -25.70
N PRO A 34 2.29 4.37 -25.63
CA PRO A 34 2.23 2.93 -25.76
C PRO A 34 1.36 2.42 -24.61
N SER A 35 0.07 2.29 -24.85
CA SER A 35 -0.96 1.81 -23.94
C SER A 35 -0.68 0.36 -23.54
N LYS A 36 0.17 -0.30 -24.33
CA LYS A 36 0.69 -1.64 -24.09
C LYS A 36 2.20 -1.56 -23.84
N ILE A 37 2.62 -2.01 -22.65
CA ILE A 37 4.03 -2.27 -22.36
C ILE A 37 4.52 -3.29 -23.39
N ASP A 38 5.59 -2.95 -24.11
CA ASP A 38 6.23 -3.90 -25.02
C ASP A 38 7.09 -4.87 -24.21
N TYR A 39 6.47 -5.97 -23.76
CA TYR A 39 7.15 -7.03 -23.04
C TYR A 39 8.22 -7.76 -23.87
N SER A 40 8.38 -7.45 -25.16
CA SER A 40 9.45 -8.00 -25.98
C SER A 40 10.78 -7.24 -25.85
N ASN A 41 10.78 -6.03 -25.29
CA ASN A 41 11.93 -5.13 -25.30
C ASN A 41 12.55 -4.93 -23.88
N ILE A 42 13.39 -5.87 -23.43
CA ILE A 42 14.23 -5.68 -22.24
C ILE A 42 15.59 -5.13 -22.68
N LYS A 43 16.11 -4.08 -22.03
CA LYS A 43 17.51 -3.64 -22.16
C LYS A 43 18.44 -4.68 -21.52
N TRP A 44 18.78 -5.72 -22.28
CA TRP A 44 19.62 -6.85 -21.88
C TRP A 44 21.05 -6.48 -21.48
N GLU A 45 21.53 -5.29 -21.82
CA GLU A 45 22.86 -4.82 -21.43
C GLU A 45 23.08 -4.87 -19.90
N ALA A 46 21.99 -4.80 -19.13
CA ALA A 46 22.00 -4.88 -17.67
C ALA A 46 21.66 -6.28 -17.09
N TYR A 47 21.28 -7.25 -17.93
CA TYR A 47 20.84 -8.59 -17.48
C TYR A 47 21.60 -9.69 -18.21
N PHE A 48 22.12 -10.64 -17.44
CA PHE A 48 22.88 -11.74 -18.00
C PHE A 48 22.41 -13.06 -17.37
N VAL A 49 22.01 -14.00 -18.22
CA VAL A 49 21.71 -15.37 -17.79
C VAL A 49 22.92 -16.23 -18.17
N PRO A 50 23.72 -16.71 -17.21
CA PRO A 50 24.88 -17.54 -17.49
C PRO A 50 24.47 -18.89 -18.09
N LYS A 51 25.37 -19.50 -18.89
CA LYS A 51 25.11 -20.82 -19.50
C LYS A 51 24.92 -21.94 -18.46
N ASP A 52 25.51 -21.78 -17.28
CA ASP A 52 25.38 -22.71 -16.15
C ASP A 52 24.33 -22.23 -15.12
N ILE A 53 23.30 -21.49 -15.54
CA ILE A 53 22.23 -20.98 -14.65
C ILE A 53 21.59 -22.06 -13.76
N ASP A 54 21.48 -23.30 -14.25
CA ASP A 54 20.96 -24.44 -13.47
C ASP A 54 21.79 -24.72 -12.21
N ARG A 55 23.09 -24.44 -12.22
CA ARG A 55 23.95 -24.56 -11.03
C ARG A 55 23.52 -23.58 -9.93
N TYR A 56 23.10 -22.37 -10.31
CA TYR A 56 22.64 -21.36 -9.37
C TYR A 56 21.26 -21.73 -8.80
N TRP A 57 20.35 -22.26 -9.62
CA TRP A 57 19.07 -22.81 -9.14
C TRP A 57 19.27 -24.01 -8.22
N ALA A 58 20.15 -24.94 -8.57
CA ALA A 58 20.49 -26.09 -7.74
C ALA A 58 21.09 -25.69 -6.39
N SER A 59 21.83 -24.56 -6.32
CA SER A 59 22.35 -24.05 -5.05
C SER A 59 21.25 -23.54 -4.09
N LEU A 60 20.04 -23.24 -4.59
CA LEU A 60 18.85 -22.99 -3.78
C LEU A 60 18.09 -24.29 -3.41
N GLY A 61 18.55 -25.45 -3.88
CA GLY A 61 17.88 -26.74 -3.72
C GLY A 61 16.90 -27.10 -4.83
N CYS A 62 16.81 -26.31 -5.92
CA CYS A 62 15.88 -26.57 -7.02
C CYS A 62 16.23 -27.89 -7.75
N PRO A 63 15.30 -28.86 -7.82
CA PRO A 63 15.59 -30.18 -8.38
C PRO A 63 15.39 -30.28 -9.90
N VAL A 64 14.94 -29.20 -10.55
CA VAL A 64 14.60 -29.16 -11.98
C VAL A 64 15.52 -28.21 -12.74
N SER A 65 15.76 -28.50 -14.03
CA SER A 65 16.53 -27.63 -14.92
C SER A 65 15.66 -26.46 -15.40
N TYR A 66 16.14 -25.24 -15.15
CA TYR A 66 15.56 -24.03 -15.73
C TYR A 66 15.71 -24.02 -17.26
N ILE A 67 16.86 -24.44 -17.78
CA ILE A 67 17.14 -24.44 -19.23
C ILE A 67 16.13 -25.33 -19.97
N GLU A 68 15.92 -26.56 -19.48
CA GLU A 68 14.96 -27.51 -20.07
C GLU A 68 13.53 -26.96 -20.03
N ILE A 69 13.11 -26.35 -18.91
CA ILE A 69 11.80 -25.73 -18.78
C ILE A 69 11.65 -24.60 -19.81
N LEU A 70 12.65 -23.72 -19.91
CA LEU A 70 12.62 -22.57 -20.80
C LEU A 70 12.54 -22.99 -22.28
N GLU A 71 13.35 -23.98 -22.70
CA GLU A 71 13.34 -24.52 -24.06
C GLU A 71 12.00 -25.13 -24.43
N GLN A 72 11.40 -25.90 -23.51
CA GLN A 72 10.07 -26.45 -23.72
C GLN A 72 9.02 -25.33 -23.82
N MET A 73 9.03 -24.33 -22.94
CA MET A 73 8.11 -23.19 -22.96
C MET A 73 8.21 -22.39 -24.27
N LYS A 74 9.41 -22.24 -24.85
CA LYS A 74 9.58 -21.59 -26.17
C LYS A 74 8.82 -22.28 -27.29
N ASN A 75 8.64 -23.60 -27.21
CA ASN A 75 7.95 -24.40 -28.24
C ASN A 75 6.44 -24.57 -28.00
N LYS A 76 5.88 -24.00 -26.92
CA LYS A 76 4.46 -24.12 -26.56
C LYS A 76 3.58 -23.04 -27.16
N GLU A 77 2.36 -23.40 -27.51
CA GLU A 77 1.33 -22.46 -27.98
C GLU A 77 0.72 -21.65 -26.81
N SER A 78 0.06 -20.52 -27.11
CA SER A 78 -0.58 -19.64 -26.12
C SER A 78 -1.45 -20.38 -25.10
N SER A 79 -2.32 -21.28 -25.56
CA SER A 79 -3.24 -22.01 -24.69
C SER A 79 -2.52 -22.97 -23.74
N GLU A 80 -1.46 -23.62 -24.21
CA GLU A 80 -0.65 -24.50 -23.34
C GLU A 80 0.12 -23.69 -22.29
N ILE A 81 0.63 -22.51 -22.67
CA ILE A 81 1.29 -21.58 -21.74
C ILE A 81 0.34 -21.11 -20.64
N GLU A 82 -0.89 -20.73 -21.01
CA GLU A 82 -1.93 -20.38 -20.04
C GLU A 82 -2.25 -21.54 -19.10
N ASP A 83 -2.39 -22.75 -19.65
CA ASP A 83 -2.69 -23.94 -18.85
C ASP A 83 -1.56 -24.32 -17.89
N ILE A 84 -0.32 -24.04 -18.26
CA ILE A 84 0.85 -24.20 -17.38
C ILE A 84 0.82 -23.10 -16.31
N ILE A 85 0.78 -21.82 -16.67
CA ILE A 85 0.93 -20.73 -15.70
C ILE A 85 -0.23 -20.67 -14.69
N PHE A 86 -1.45 -20.98 -15.15
CA PHE A 86 -2.65 -20.94 -14.32
C PHE A 86 -3.01 -22.29 -13.71
N TYR A 87 -2.09 -23.25 -13.72
CA TYR A 87 -2.23 -24.59 -13.12
C TYR A 87 -3.52 -25.31 -13.57
N ARG A 88 -3.88 -25.20 -14.85
CA ARG A 88 -5.05 -25.88 -15.43
C ARG A 88 -4.71 -27.26 -15.98
N SER A 89 -3.42 -27.56 -16.20
CA SER A 89 -2.95 -28.86 -16.70
C SER A 89 -1.89 -29.50 -15.80
N GLN A 90 -1.93 -30.84 -15.73
CA GLN A 90 -0.96 -31.68 -15.00
C GLN A 90 0.07 -32.31 -15.95
N THR A 91 0.64 -31.52 -16.85
CA THR A 91 1.72 -32.01 -17.73
C THR A 91 3.06 -32.13 -16.98
N PRO A 92 4.03 -32.93 -17.46
CA PRO A 92 5.37 -32.97 -16.89
C PRO A 92 6.06 -31.61 -16.88
N LEU A 93 5.86 -30.80 -17.93
CA LEU A 93 6.36 -29.43 -18.02
C LEU A 93 5.70 -28.54 -16.96
N SER A 94 4.37 -28.58 -16.83
CA SER A 94 3.64 -27.85 -15.78
C SER A 94 4.17 -28.20 -14.40
N SER A 95 4.33 -29.49 -14.10
CA SER A 95 4.85 -29.94 -12.81
C SER A 95 6.28 -29.44 -12.55
N SER A 96 7.13 -29.43 -13.57
CA SER A 96 8.52 -28.95 -13.45
C SER A 96 8.58 -27.43 -13.28
N PHE A 97 7.75 -26.69 -14.02
CA PHE A 97 7.61 -25.25 -13.90
C PHE A 97 7.16 -24.82 -12.49
N HIS A 98 6.14 -25.47 -11.93
CA HIS A 98 5.69 -25.15 -10.57
C HIS A 98 6.73 -25.49 -9.51
N LYS A 99 7.45 -26.61 -9.67
CA LYS A 99 8.60 -26.93 -8.80
C LYS A 99 9.67 -25.85 -8.84
N LEU A 100 9.97 -25.28 -10.01
CA LEU A 100 10.91 -24.17 -10.13
C LEU A 100 10.40 -22.91 -9.41
N ILE A 101 9.12 -22.57 -9.57
CA ILE A 101 8.50 -21.40 -8.95
C ILE A 101 8.55 -21.43 -7.43
N GLU A 102 8.48 -22.60 -6.78
CA GLU A 102 8.62 -22.74 -5.33
C GLU A 102 9.94 -22.16 -4.76
N TYR A 103 10.93 -21.94 -5.63
CA TYR A 103 12.23 -21.35 -5.28
C TYR A 103 12.33 -19.84 -5.57
N PHE A 104 11.36 -19.23 -6.26
CA PHE A 104 11.40 -17.80 -6.62
C PHE A 104 11.48 -16.88 -5.40
N SER A 105 10.76 -17.24 -4.34
CA SER A 105 10.74 -16.53 -3.06
C SER A 105 12.06 -16.65 -2.27
N SER A 106 13.04 -17.40 -2.80
CA SER A 106 14.39 -17.52 -2.25
C SER A 106 15.42 -16.68 -3.01
N ILE A 107 15.02 -16.01 -4.10
CA ILE A 107 15.92 -15.15 -4.90
C ILE A 107 16.31 -13.90 -4.12
N PHE A 108 15.33 -13.22 -3.53
CA PHE A 108 15.52 -11.96 -2.83
C PHE A 108 15.62 -12.15 -1.31
N GLN A 109 16.53 -11.39 -0.71
CA GLN A 109 16.56 -11.22 0.74
C GLN A 109 15.73 -10.00 1.13
N THR A 110 14.91 -10.13 2.17
CA THR A 110 14.07 -9.04 2.70
C THR A 110 14.84 -7.76 2.98
N LYS A 111 16.04 -7.86 3.57
CA LYS A 111 16.92 -6.72 3.89
C LYS A 111 17.41 -5.95 2.64
N GLN A 112 17.42 -6.59 1.47
CA GLN A 112 17.83 -5.97 0.21
C GLN A 112 16.63 -5.39 -0.55
N ILE A 113 15.55 -6.17 -0.65
CA ILE A 113 14.42 -5.82 -1.51
C ILE A 113 13.47 -4.80 -0.88
N LEU A 114 13.21 -4.88 0.43
CA LEU A 114 12.28 -3.93 1.07
C LEU A 114 12.75 -2.48 0.94
N PRO A 115 14.01 -2.11 1.26
CA PRO A 115 14.48 -0.74 1.07
C PRO A 115 14.39 -0.24 -0.38
N PHE A 116 14.50 -1.14 -1.36
CA PHE A 116 14.29 -0.79 -2.76
C PHE A 116 12.81 -0.49 -3.04
N LEU A 117 11.90 -1.38 -2.61
CA LEU A 117 10.45 -1.18 -2.79
C LEU A 117 9.92 0.04 -2.04
N SER A 118 10.59 0.44 -0.95
CA SER A 118 10.32 1.68 -0.19
C SER A 118 10.49 2.96 -1.01
N LYS A 119 11.17 2.92 -2.15
CA LYS A 119 11.42 4.09 -3.00
C LYS A 119 10.17 4.49 -3.79
N LEU A 120 10.04 5.79 -4.05
CA LEU A 120 8.97 6.31 -4.91
C LEU A 120 9.16 5.87 -6.36
N SER A 121 10.39 5.93 -6.87
CA SER A 121 10.76 5.47 -8.21
C SER A 121 11.48 4.12 -8.11
N LEU A 122 10.91 3.08 -8.73
CA LEU A 122 11.52 1.75 -8.78
C LEU A 122 12.41 1.62 -10.02
N ASN A 123 13.51 2.38 -10.03
CA ASN A 123 14.50 2.29 -11.09
C ASN A 123 15.40 1.06 -10.90
N ILE A 124 15.34 0.12 -11.83
CA ILE A 124 16.03 -1.15 -11.71
C ILE A 124 17.56 -1.03 -11.67
N GLN A 125 18.14 0.03 -12.26
CA GLN A 125 19.58 0.32 -12.17
C GLN A 125 20.02 0.59 -10.72
N GLN A 126 19.11 0.99 -9.84
CA GLN A 126 19.40 1.15 -8.42
C GLN A 126 19.25 -0.15 -7.62
N LEU A 127 18.56 -1.16 -8.16
CA LEU A 127 18.43 -2.46 -7.52
C LEU A 127 19.66 -3.32 -7.77
N LEU A 128 20.25 -3.26 -8.97
CA LEU A 128 21.40 -4.09 -9.35
C LEU A 128 22.58 -4.02 -8.36
N PRO A 129 23.00 -2.84 -7.86
CA PRO A 129 24.09 -2.74 -6.88
C PRO A 129 23.75 -3.32 -5.50
N LEU A 130 22.47 -3.52 -5.20
CA LEU A 130 22.00 -4.11 -3.94
C LEU A 130 21.96 -5.65 -4.00
N MET A 131 22.08 -6.23 -5.20
CA MET A 131 22.02 -7.67 -5.41
C MET A 131 23.41 -8.30 -5.34
N THR A 132 23.47 -9.53 -4.83
CA THR A 132 24.63 -10.40 -5.09
C THR A 132 24.64 -10.85 -6.55
N GLN A 133 25.79 -11.26 -7.06
CA GLN A 133 25.89 -11.81 -8.43
C GLN A 133 24.94 -12.99 -8.65
N GLN A 134 24.82 -13.89 -7.66
CA GLN A 134 23.88 -15.01 -7.72
C GLN A 134 22.42 -14.54 -7.81
N THR A 135 22.01 -13.59 -6.95
CA THR A 135 20.66 -13.01 -6.97
C THR A 135 20.36 -12.37 -8.32
N HIS A 136 21.34 -11.63 -8.88
CA HIS A 136 21.20 -10.99 -10.20
C HIS A 136 21.00 -12.01 -11.32
N PHE A 137 21.77 -13.10 -11.36
CA PHE A 137 21.61 -14.16 -12.36
C PHE A 137 20.26 -14.87 -12.25
N LEU A 138 19.86 -15.22 -11.03
CA LEU A 138 18.56 -15.86 -10.78
C LEU A 138 17.41 -14.95 -11.19
N PHE A 139 17.43 -13.69 -10.78
CA PHE A 139 16.40 -12.72 -11.17
C PHE A 139 16.39 -12.47 -12.68
N SER A 140 17.56 -12.35 -13.32
CA SER A 140 17.66 -12.23 -14.80
C SER A 140 17.03 -13.43 -15.50
N SER A 141 17.15 -14.64 -14.94
CA SER A 141 16.52 -15.84 -15.48
C SER A 141 14.99 -15.81 -15.39
N VAL A 142 14.43 -15.19 -14.34
CA VAL A 142 12.99 -14.94 -14.20
C VAL A 142 12.50 -13.93 -15.25
N LEU A 143 13.25 -12.84 -15.46
CA LEU A 143 12.91 -11.85 -16.50
C LEU A 143 12.93 -12.46 -17.91
N HIS A 144 13.92 -13.30 -18.21
CA HIS A 144 13.99 -14.05 -19.47
C HIS A 144 12.77 -14.94 -19.68
N MET A 145 12.32 -15.61 -18.61
CA MET A 145 11.14 -16.46 -18.65
C MET A 145 9.87 -15.62 -18.91
N LEU A 146 9.71 -14.48 -18.25
CA LEU A 146 8.61 -13.55 -18.51
C LEU A 146 8.62 -13.01 -19.94
N GLN A 147 9.79 -12.68 -20.50
CA GLN A 147 9.89 -12.22 -21.89
C GLN A 147 9.42 -13.28 -22.90
N ILE A 148 9.54 -14.57 -22.58
CA ILE A 148 9.01 -15.65 -23.43
C ILE A 148 7.51 -15.85 -23.22
N ILE A 149 7.05 -15.72 -21.99
CA ILE A 149 5.67 -15.99 -21.59
C ILE A 149 4.72 -14.86 -22.03
N LEU A 150 5.01 -13.61 -21.67
CA LEU A 150 4.06 -12.51 -21.80
C LEU A 150 3.65 -12.24 -23.26
N PRO A 151 4.55 -12.24 -24.25
CA PRO A 151 4.18 -12.05 -25.65
C PRO A 151 3.29 -13.17 -26.20
N LYS A 152 3.31 -14.37 -25.60
CA LYS A 152 2.45 -15.49 -26.01
C LYS A 152 1.03 -15.38 -25.49
N LEU A 153 0.80 -14.61 -24.42
CA LEU A 153 -0.53 -14.38 -23.87
C LEU A 153 -1.26 -13.33 -24.71
N LYS A 154 -2.38 -13.72 -25.32
CA LYS A 154 -3.10 -12.89 -26.30
C LYS A 154 -3.73 -11.65 -25.68
N PHE A 155 -4.30 -11.79 -24.49
CA PHE A 155 -5.08 -10.74 -23.84
C PHE A 155 -4.24 -10.02 -22.77
N HIS A 156 -4.44 -8.70 -22.65
CA HIS A 156 -3.76 -7.88 -21.63
C HIS A 156 -4.08 -8.36 -20.21
N GLU A 157 -5.33 -8.78 -19.98
CA GLU A 157 -5.77 -9.32 -18.69
C GLU A 157 -4.94 -10.55 -18.26
N ASP A 158 -4.66 -11.47 -19.20
CA ASP A 158 -3.84 -12.65 -18.92
C ASP A 158 -2.37 -12.29 -18.68
N GLN A 159 -1.84 -11.31 -19.42
CA GLN A 159 -0.49 -10.77 -19.20
C GLN A 159 -0.35 -10.19 -17.79
N GLN A 160 -1.31 -9.38 -17.36
CA GLN A 160 -1.35 -8.76 -16.04
C GLN A 160 -1.58 -9.78 -14.93
N LYS A 161 -2.41 -10.80 -15.17
CA LYS A 161 -2.58 -11.92 -14.26
C LYS A 161 -1.28 -12.72 -14.09
N ALA A 162 -0.55 -13.00 -15.18
CA ALA A 162 0.75 -13.65 -15.13
C ALA A 162 1.78 -12.80 -14.38
N LEU A 163 1.89 -11.49 -14.68
CA LEU A 163 2.75 -10.57 -13.93
C LEU A 163 2.43 -10.54 -12.43
N SER A 164 1.15 -10.52 -12.07
CA SER A 164 0.70 -10.56 -10.69
C SER A 164 1.10 -11.86 -9.99
N LEU A 165 1.05 -13.01 -10.67
CA LEU A 165 1.52 -14.30 -10.14
C LEU A 165 3.04 -14.31 -9.94
N PHE A 166 3.81 -13.91 -10.95
CA PHE A 166 5.28 -13.82 -10.84
C PHE A 166 5.69 -12.86 -9.72
N SER A 167 5.01 -11.73 -9.60
CA SER A 167 5.21 -10.77 -8.51
C SER A 167 4.98 -11.40 -7.14
N GLN A 168 3.90 -12.18 -6.99
CA GLN A 168 3.60 -12.90 -5.76
C GLN A 168 4.66 -13.98 -5.44
N TRP A 169 5.15 -14.69 -6.45
CA TRP A 169 6.17 -15.73 -6.28
C TRP A 169 7.55 -15.18 -5.91
N LEU A 170 7.85 -13.93 -6.28
CA LEU A 170 9.11 -13.26 -5.96
C LEU A 170 9.18 -12.68 -4.54
N ILE A 171 8.05 -12.63 -3.81
CA ILE A 171 8.04 -12.13 -2.42
C ILE A 171 8.86 -13.08 -1.53
N PRO A 172 9.84 -12.58 -0.77
CA PRO A 172 10.68 -13.40 0.09
C PRO A 172 9.90 -14.34 1.03
N LYS A 173 10.39 -15.58 1.19
CA LYS A 173 9.73 -16.61 2.04
C LYS A 173 9.56 -16.17 3.49
N ASP A 174 10.53 -15.44 4.05
CA ASP A 174 10.47 -14.94 5.43
C ASP A 174 9.37 -13.90 5.62
N ILE A 175 8.98 -13.16 4.57
CA ILE A 175 7.81 -12.28 4.60
C ILE A 175 6.52 -13.13 4.60
N ILE A 176 6.41 -14.09 3.69
CA ILE A 176 5.21 -14.93 3.52
C ILE A 176 4.96 -15.82 4.75
N HIS A 177 6.00 -16.46 5.28
CA HIS A 177 5.87 -17.38 6.42
C HIS A 177 5.52 -16.65 7.72
N ASN A 178 5.98 -15.40 7.90
CA ASN A 178 5.54 -14.59 9.02
C ASN A 178 4.03 -14.37 8.99
N ASP A 179 3.43 -14.23 7.81
CA ASP A 179 1.98 -14.06 7.66
C ASP A 179 1.20 -15.36 7.83
N GLN A 180 1.68 -16.44 7.20
CA GLN A 180 0.99 -17.74 7.27
C GLN A 180 1.08 -18.38 8.65
N ASN A 181 2.20 -18.23 9.37
CA ASN A 181 2.31 -18.67 10.76
C ASN A 181 1.43 -17.84 11.69
N LYS A 182 1.19 -16.55 11.40
CA LYS A 182 0.19 -15.73 12.11
C LYS A 182 -1.22 -16.30 11.92
N ILE A 183 -1.62 -16.61 10.67
CA ILE A 183 -2.98 -17.09 10.35
C ILE A 183 -3.21 -18.57 10.74
N THR A 184 -2.19 -19.43 10.63
CA THR A 184 -2.35 -20.89 10.87
C THR A 184 -2.34 -21.21 12.36
N GLN A 185 -1.63 -20.45 13.20
CA GLN A 185 -1.73 -20.58 14.65
C GLN A 185 -3.15 -20.25 15.17
N GLU A 186 -3.89 -19.36 14.51
CA GLU A 186 -5.30 -19.10 14.84
C GLU A 186 -6.19 -20.34 14.66
N LYS A 187 -5.88 -21.22 13.71
CA LYS A 187 -6.68 -22.45 13.44
C LYS A 187 -6.33 -23.63 14.33
N ILE A 188 -5.10 -23.71 14.85
CA ILE A 188 -4.66 -24.81 15.71
C ILE A 188 -5.17 -24.63 17.14
N VAL A 189 -5.27 -23.39 17.62
CA VAL A 189 -5.80 -23.07 18.96
C VAL A 189 -7.30 -23.40 19.08
N GLU A 190 -8.06 -23.41 17.97
CA GLU A 190 -9.48 -23.82 17.99
C GLU A 190 -9.71 -25.34 18.11
N LYS A 191 -8.66 -26.18 18.07
CA LYS A 191 -8.83 -27.64 17.98
C LYS A 191 -8.08 -28.50 19.00
N ASP A 192 -7.20 -27.94 19.84
CA ASP A 192 -6.36 -28.78 20.70
C ASP A 192 -6.11 -28.17 22.09
N ASP A 193 -6.89 -28.60 23.09
CA ASP A 193 -6.69 -28.28 24.51
C ASP A 193 -5.54 -29.10 25.16
N ASN A 194 -4.78 -29.90 24.38
CA ASN A 194 -3.85 -30.92 24.91
C ASN A 194 -2.40 -30.90 24.36
N ILE A 195 -1.94 -29.81 23.76
CA ILE A 195 -0.55 -29.75 23.27
C ILE A 195 0.43 -29.40 24.41
N ASP A 196 1.39 -30.29 24.66
CA ASP A 196 2.51 -30.13 25.58
C ASP A 196 3.43 -28.97 25.14
N PRO A 197 3.55 -27.89 25.94
CA PRO A 197 4.31 -26.69 25.58
C PRO A 197 5.84 -26.89 25.52
N ASN A 198 6.37 -28.09 25.82
CA ASN A 198 7.82 -28.31 25.92
C ASN A 198 8.52 -28.81 24.64
N ARG A 199 7.84 -28.88 23.49
CA ARG A 199 8.37 -29.57 22.29
C ARG A 199 8.85 -28.69 21.13
N ILE A 200 9.03 -27.38 21.32
CA ILE A 200 9.54 -26.48 20.28
C ILE A 200 11.02 -26.16 20.54
N ASN A 201 11.88 -26.57 19.61
CA ASN A 201 13.32 -26.32 19.65
C ASN A 201 13.57 -24.83 19.38
N MET A 202 13.98 -24.07 20.41
CA MET A 202 14.04 -22.59 20.44
C MET A 202 15.41 -21.98 20.10
N ASN A 203 16.33 -22.74 19.51
CA ASN A 203 17.65 -22.23 19.16
C ASN A 203 17.65 -21.75 17.70
N GLU A 204 17.31 -20.47 17.49
CA GLU A 204 17.64 -19.60 16.33
C GLU A 204 16.51 -18.60 15.98
N ILE A 205 16.05 -17.79 16.95
CA ILE A 205 15.25 -16.60 16.65
C ILE A 205 15.91 -15.40 17.33
N GLU A 206 16.57 -14.55 16.53
CA GLU A 206 16.98 -13.22 16.96
C GLU A 206 15.74 -12.37 17.31
N ASN A 207 15.43 -12.27 18.60
CA ASN A 207 14.97 -11.10 19.37
C ASN A 207 14.18 -9.96 18.67
N ASN A 208 13.23 -10.26 17.78
CA ASN A 208 12.13 -9.35 17.46
C ASN A 208 10.83 -9.92 18.03
N GLY A 209 10.75 -9.98 19.36
CA GLY A 209 9.53 -10.38 20.05
C GLY A 209 8.41 -9.39 19.71
N GLU A 210 7.52 -9.78 18.82
CA GLU A 210 6.33 -9.00 18.46
C GLU A 210 5.55 -8.65 19.74
N CYS A 211 5.22 -7.37 19.92
CA CYS A 211 4.44 -6.91 21.06
C CYS A 211 3.02 -7.48 21.00
N LEU A 212 2.59 -8.20 22.03
CA LEU A 212 1.20 -8.66 22.18
C LEU A 212 0.30 -7.55 22.73
N LEU A 213 0.74 -6.89 23.79
CA LEU A 213 -0.03 -5.85 24.46
C LEU A 213 0.91 -4.92 25.25
N PHE A 214 0.37 -3.78 25.65
CA PHE A 214 1.02 -2.89 26.59
C PHE A 214 0.02 -2.28 27.56
N LEU A 215 0.47 -1.99 28.78
CA LEU A 215 -0.38 -1.44 29.84
C LEU A 215 0.40 -0.44 30.68
N PRO A 216 -0.24 0.63 31.16
CA PRO A 216 0.35 1.48 32.18
C PRO A 216 0.45 0.72 33.50
N VAL A 217 1.57 0.87 34.20
CA VAL A 217 1.82 0.30 35.53
C VAL A 217 2.49 1.32 36.43
N GLN A 218 2.46 1.08 37.74
CA GLN A 218 3.11 1.93 38.73
C GLN A 218 4.17 1.18 39.53
N ASN A 219 5.29 1.85 39.80
CA ASN A 219 6.25 1.45 40.81
C ASN A 219 6.44 2.62 41.78
N GLY A 220 5.77 2.53 42.94
CA GLY A 220 5.65 3.65 43.86
C GLY A 220 4.87 4.80 43.22
N ARG A 221 5.52 5.96 43.03
CA ARG A 221 4.92 7.15 42.39
C ARG A 221 5.20 7.24 40.88
N ASN A 222 6.04 6.37 40.35
CA ASN A 222 6.48 6.44 38.96
C ASN A 222 5.51 5.68 38.07
N HIS A 223 5.07 6.32 37.00
CA HIS A 223 4.27 5.70 35.94
C HIS A 223 5.21 5.13 34.88
N LEU A 224 5.01 3.86 34.54
CA LEU A 224 5.82 3.10 33.61
C LEU A 224 4.89 2.35 32.65
N TRP A 225 5.46 1.82 31.58
CA TRP A 225 4.75 0.99 30.61
C TRP A 225 5.25 -0.43 30.69
N LEU A 226 4.34 -1.37 30.95
CA LEU A 226 4.59 -2.78 30.82
C LEU A 226 4.22 -3.23 29.41
N ILE A 227 5.17 -3.84 28.71
CA ILE A 227 5.02 -4.35 27.36
C ILE A 227 5.23 -5.85 27.42
N LEU A 228 4.25 -6.62 26.94
CA LEU A 228 4.32 -8.07 26.86
C LEU A 228 4.57 -8.49 25.41
N ASN A 229 5.64 -9.23 25.18
CA ASN A 229 5.99 -9.77 23.87
C ASN A 229 5.44 -11.18 23.67
N ARG A 230 5.42 -11.63 22.42
CA ARG A 230 4.87 -12.94 22.00
C ARG A 230 5.62 -14.14 22.60
N ASP A 231 6.92 -14.00 22.79
CA ASP A 231 7.77 -14.98 23.50
C ASP A 231 7.54 -14.98 25.03
N LYS A 232 6.58 -14.18 25.51
CA LYS A 232 6.24 -13.97 26.92
C LYS A 232 7.35 -13.28 27.70
N SER A 233 8.30 -12.62 27.03
CA SER A 233 9.20 -11.66 27.68
C SER A 233 8.47 -10.35 28.00
N LEU A 234 8.97 -9.63 29.00
CA LEU A 234 8.46 -8.33 29.41
C LEU A 234 9.50 -7.23 29.19
N ILE A 235 9.01 -6.05 28.81
CA ILE A 235 9.77 -4.80 28.84
C ILE A 235 9.01 -3.82 29.74
N ILE A 236 9.67 -3.31 30.78
CA ILE A 236 9.18 -2.15 31.52
C ILE A 236 9.90 -0.92 30.98
N SER A 237 9.16 0.03 30.41
CA SER A 237 9.71 1.22 29.76
C SER A 237 9.22 2.49 30.49
N SER A 238 10.13 3.39 30.82
CA SER A 238 9.78 4.70 31.38
C SER A 238 9.51 5.73 30.28
N ILE A 239 8.93 6.88 30.68
CA ILE A 239 8.69 8.03 29.79
C ILE A 239 10.02 8.56 29.21
N GLU A 240 11.10 8.45 29.98
CA GLU A 240 12.45 8.86 29.60
C GLU A 240 13.15 7.85 28.68
N GLY A 241 12.53 6.68 28.43
CA GLY A 241 13.08 5.63 27.58
C GLY A 241 14.01 4.64 28.29
N THR A 242 14.10 4.67 29.62
CA THR A 242 14.82 3.63 30.37
C THR A 242 14.04 2.33 30.38
N GLU A 243 14.71 1.22 30.06
CA GLU A 243 14.08 -0.10 29.89
C GLU A 243 14.60 -1.13 30.90
N ILE A 244 13.70 -1.95 31.42
CA ILE A 244 14.01 -3.20 32.14
C ILE A 244 13.46 -4.35 31.31
N ARG A 245 14.30 -5.30 30.94
CA ARG A 245 13.89 -6.49 30.18
C ARG A 245 13.91 -7.71 31.08
N ALA A 246 12.88 -8.54 31.00
CA ALA A 246 12.75 -9.77 31.78
C ALA A 246 12.26 -10.90 30.90
N GLN A 247 12.94 -12.04 30.92
CA GLN A 247 12.42 -13.25 30.29
C GLN A 247 11.29 -13.85 31.13
N ARG A 248 10.52 -14.78 30.57
CA ARG A 248 9.37 -15.39 31.27
C ARG A 248 9.69 -15.93 32.67
N LYS A 249 10.90 -16.47 32.83
CA LYS A 249 11.41 -17.04 34.10
C LYS A 249 11.86 -15.99 35.12
N ASP A 250 12.06 -14.75 34.69
CA ASP A 250 12.62 -13.67 35.50
C ASP A 250 11.54 -12.84 36.21
N TYR A 251 10.26 -13.13 35.96
CA TYR A 251 9.14 -12.41 36.56
C TYR A 251 8.03 -13.33 37.07
N SER A 252 7.34 -12.88 38.12
CA SER A 252 6.14 -13.52 38.66
C SER A 252 4.96 -12.56 38.60
N VAL A 253 3.75 -13.13 38.52
CA VAL A 253 2.49 -12.38 38.52
C VAL A 253 1.80 -12.67 39.84
N ASN A 254 1.56 -11.65 40.65
CA ASN A 254 0.94 -11.79 41.95
C ASN A 254 -0.55 -11.41 41.86
N GLN A 255 -1.42 -12.40 42.11
CA GLN A 255 -2.86 -12.21 42.05
C GLN A 255 -3.41 -11.37 43.21
N GLY A 256 -2.82 -11.49 44.41
CA GLY A 256 -3.32 -10.79 45.59
C GLY A 256 -3.05 -9.29 45.56
N SER A 257 -1.97 -8.87 44.92
CA SER A 257 -1.60 -7.46 44.78
C SER A 257 -1.76 -6.92 43.36
N GLU A 258 -2.39 -7.67 42.46
CA GLU A 258 -2.61 -7.31 41.05
C GLU A 258 -1.37 -6.63 40.43
N SER A 259 -0.27 -7.39 40.37
CA SER A 259 1.04 -6.82 40.05
C SER A 259 1.98 -7.82 39.39
N VAL A 260 3.01 -7.30 38.75
CA VAL A 260 4.13 -8.06 38.21
C VAL A 260 5.38 -7.76 39.00
N ALA A 261 6.10 -8.80 39.43
CA ALA A 261 7.36 -8.69 40.15
C ALA A 261 8.52 -9.07 39.24
N ILE A 262 9.54 -8.22 39.13
CA ILE A 262 10.81 -8.51 38.46
C ILE A 262 11.93 -8.32 39.47
N GLY A 263 12.50 -9.42 39.96
CA GLY A 263 13.41 -9.41 41.10
C GLY A 263 12.74 -8.81 42.35
N THR A 264 13.30 -7.75 42.92
CA THR A 264 12.76 -7.05 44.10
C THR A 264 11.80 -5.91 43.75
N ARG A 265 11.58 -5.63 42.46
CA ARG A 265 10.74 -4.53 42.00
C ARG A 265 9.32 -5.02 41.73
N MET A 266 8.34 -4.31 42.27
CA MET A 266 6.92 -4.55 42.06
C MET A 266 6.33 -3.49 41.13
N PHE A 267 5.56 -3.93 40.15
CA PHE A 267 4.84 -3.09 39.19
C PHE A 267 3.35 -3.37 39.31
N ASN A 268 2.61 -2.45 39.90
CA ASN A 268 1.17 -2.59 40.14
C ASN A 268 0.40 -2.12 38.91
N PHE A 269 -0.64 -2.88 38.52
CA PHE A 269 -1.62 -2.37 37.56
C PHE A 269 -2.44 -1.25 38.20
N LEU A 270 -3.00 -0.36 37.38
CA LEU A 270 -3.74 0.79 37.91
C LEU A 270 -5.15 0.40 38.38
N ASP A 271 -5.70 -0.65 37.79
CA ASP A 271 -7.01 -1.21 38.14
C ASP A 271 -7.08 -2.69 37.76
N SER A 272 -8.10 -3.38 38.30
CA SER A 272 -8.30 -4.81 38.09
C SER A 272 -8.63 -5.16 36.64
N SER A 273 -9.18 -4.24 35.84
CA SER A 273 -9.50 -4.51 34.44
C SER A 273 -8.22 -4.64 33.60
N GLN A 274 -7.20 -3.83 33.88
CA GLN A 274 -5.88 -3.93 33.24
C GLN A 274 -5.17 -5.23 33.63
N TYR A 275 -5.24 -5.59 34.91
CA TYR A 275 -4.70 -6.86 35.40
C TYR A 275 -5.36 -8.06 34.70
N MET A 276 -6.69 -8.08 34.61
CA MET A 276 -7.42 -9.15 33.93
C MET A 276 -7.12 -9.19 32.43
N PHE A 277 -6.98 -8.02 31.78
CA PHE A 277 -6.56 -7.94 30.38
C PHE A 277 -5.17 -8.53 30.19
N PHE A 278 -4.20 -8.19 31.04
CA PHE A 278 -2.85 -8.78 31.05
C PHE A 278 -2.87 -10.31 31.17
N LEU A 279 -3.68 -10.86 32.08
CA LEU A 279 -3.81 -12.31 32.25
C LEU A 279 -4.42 -13.02 31.04
N SER A 280 -5.36 -12.36 30.36
CA SER A 280 -5.98 -12.89 29.15
C SER A 280 -5.06 -12.82 27.92
N GLY A 281 -4.13 -11.87 27.91
CA GLY A 281 -3.21 -11.58 26.79
C GLY A 281 -2.52 -12.81 26.21
N PRO A 282 -1.79 -13.62 27.02
CA PRO A 282 -1.11 -14.82 26.56
C PRO A 282 -2.02 -15.90 25.92
N LYS A 283 -3.34 -15.78 26.06
CA LYS A 283 -4.33 -16.74 25.54
C LYS A 283 -5.06 -16.24 24.29
N ALA A 284 -4.86 -15.00 23.87
CA ALA A 284 -5.59 -14.46 22.73
C ALA A 284 -5.12 -15.08 21.42
N THR A 285 -6.08 -15.29 20.53
CA THR A 285 -5.83 -15.81 19.19
C THR A 285 -5.24 -14.76 18.26
N ASN A 286 -5.54 -13.47 18.48
CA ASN A 286 -5.11 -12.36 17.64
C ASN A 286 -4.24 -11.34 18.42
N PRO A 287 -2.91 -11.44 18.30
CA PRO A 287 -1.97 -10.48 18.90
C PRO A 287 -2.19 -9.03 18.51
N LEU A 288 -2.48 -8.75 17.24
CA LEU A 288 -2.64 -7.38 16.77
C LEU A 288 -3.90 -6.73 17.34
N GLN A 289 -4.97 -7.51 17.51
CA GLN A 289 -6.17 -7.05 18.20
C GLN A 289 -5.86 -6.62 19.64
N LEU A 290 -5.15 -7.45 20.41
CA LEU A 290 -4.77 -7.10 21.79
C LEU A 290 -3.90 -5.84 21.85
N TYR A 291 -2.97 -5.71 20.90
CA TYR A 291 -2.12 -4.53 20.81
C TYR A 291 -2.95 -3.27 20.57
N ILE A 292 -3.94 -3.32 19.68
CA ILE A 292 -4.87 -2.21 19.45
C ILE A 292 -5.69 -1.94 20.71
N GLU A 293 -6.29 -2.96 21.32
CA GLU A 293 -7.11 -2.85 22.55
C GLU A 293 -6.34 -2.23 23.73
N SER A 294 -5.02 -2.40 23.77
CA SER A 294 -4.14 -1.76 24.77
C SER A 294 -4.27 -0.24 24.81
N PHE A 295 -4.56 0.42 23.68
CA PHE A 295 -4.77 1.87 23.63
C PHE A 295 -5.97 2.34 24.45
N LYS A 296 -7.00 1.50 24.64
CA LYS A 296 -8.16 1.82 25.48
C LYS A 296 -7.75 2.01 26.94
N TYR A 297 -6.87 1.15 27.45
CA TYR A 297 -6.34 1.22 28.82
C TYR A 297 -5.28 2.32 28.96
N ALA A 298 -4.57 2.62 27.87
CA ALA A 298 -3.58 3.69 27.82
C ALA A 298 -4.19 5.10 27.76
N ALA A 299 -5.47 5.24 27.41
CA ALA A 299 -6.14 6.52 27.14
C ALA A 299 -5.87 7.62 28.19
N PRO A 300 -5.89 7.36 29.51
CA PRO A 300 -5.64 8.39 30.51
C PRO A 300 -4.17 8.83 30.64
N PHE A 301 -3.24 8.15 29.95
CA PHE A 301 -1.79 8.32 30.07
C PHE A 301 -1.10 8.55 28.72
N LEU A 302 -1.85 8.87 27.66
CA LEU A 302 -1.28 8.97 26.32
C LEU A 302 -0.24 10.11 26.19
N ASP A 303 -0.35 11.16 27.00
CA ASP A 303 0.64 12.24 27.10
C ASP A 303 2.00 11.78 27.67
N LYS A 304 2.04 10.56 28.22
CA LYS A 304 3.21 9.94 28.86
C LYS A 304 3.70 8.69 28.15
N LEU A 305 3.36 8.49 26.88
CA LEU A 305 3.82 7.33 26.10
C LEU A 305 5.35 7.29 26.00
N SER A 306 5.94 6.12 26.21
CA SER A 306 7.39 5.96 26.09
C SER A 306 7.86 5.94 24.63
N PRO A 307 9.12 6.34 24.35
CA PRO A 307 9.73 6.19 23.03
C PRO A 307 9.70 4.74 22.50
N THR A 308 9.79 3.75 23.40
CA THR A 308 9.69 2.32 23.06
C THR A 308 8.35 1.99 22.42
N LEU A 309 7.23 2.46 22.97
CA LEU A 309 5.90 2.22 22.41
C LEU A 309 5.72 2.87 21.03
N LYS A 310 6.26 4.09 20.86
CA LYS A 310 6.28 4.76 19.57
C LYS A 310 7.05 3.94 18.52
N LYS A 311 8.22 3.40 18.90
CA LYS A 311 9.03 2.54 18.02
C LYS A 311 8.27 1.27 17.63
N ILE A 312 7.69 0.56 18.60
CA ILE A 312 6.88 -0.64 18.36
C ILE A 312 5.71 -0.33 17.42
N PHE A 313 5.00 0.77 17.63
CA PHE A 313 3.90 1.16 16.75
C PHE A 313 4.36 1.36 15.31
N VAL A 314 5.47 2.06 15.10
CA VAL A 314 6.03 2.29 13.75
C VAL A 314 6.44 0.96 13.11
N GLU A 315 7.09 0.08 13.86
CA GLU A 315 7.48 -1.26 13.38
C GLU A 315 6.26 -2.08 12.97
N MET A 316 5.22 -2.13 13.80
CA MET A 316 3.98 -2.86 13.52
C MET A 316 3.19 -2.26 12.35
N LEU A 317 3.13 -0.93 12.26
CA LEU A 317 2.49 -0.23 11.14
C LEU A 317 3.22 -0.49 9.82
N SER A 318 4.53 -0.70 9.90
CA SER A 318 5.43 -0.89 8.75
C SER A 318 5.76 -2.37 8.51
N GLU A 319 4.93 -3.28 9.01
CA GLU A 319 5.04 -4.69 8.62
C GLU A 319 4.72 -4.86 7.13
N PRO A 320 5.46 -5.72 6.40
CA PRO A 320 5.22 -6.01 4.98
C PRO A 320 3.80 -6.45 4.61
N ASN A 321 3.09 -7.07 5.55
CA ASN A 321 1.69 -7.51 5.39
C ASN A 321 0.67 -6.39 5.51
N MET A 322 1.13 -5.19 5.91
CA MET A 322 0.34 -3.97 6.03
C MET A 322 -0.96 -4.11 6.83
N LEU A 323 -1.12 -5.12 7.69
CA LEU A 323 -2.42 -5.41 8.30
C LEU A 323 -2.90 -4.28 9.21
N LEU A 324 -2.01 -3.73 10.03
CA LEU A 324 -2.32 -2.57 10.87
C LEU A 324 -2.56 -1.32 10.02
N ALA A 325 -1.74 -1.09 8.98
CA ALA A 325 -1.89 0.05 8.08
C ALA A 325 -3.23 0.00 7.33
N GLU A 326 -3.57 -1.12 6.70
CA GLU A 326 -4.87 -1.32 6.05
C GLU A 326 -6.02 -1.11 7.03
N THR A 327 -5.91 -1.62 8.24
CA THR A 327 -6.93 -1.45 9.28
C THR A 327 -7.17 0.02 9.57
N LEU A 328 -6.11 0.77 9.92
CA LEU A 328 -6.23 2.17 10.31
C LEU A 328 -6.71 3.07 9.15
N PHE A 329 -6.26 2.81 7.92
CA PHE A 329 -6.62 3.61 6.76
C PHE A 329 -7.97 3.23 6.14
N SER A 330 -8.60 2.12 6.56
CA SER A 330 -9.90 1.67 6.06
C SER A 330 -11.09 2.08 6.93
N ILE A 331 -10.84 2.80 8.02
CA ILE A 331 -11.88 3.33 8.90
C ILE A 331 -12.55 4.52 8.21
N PRO A 332 -13.86 4.72 8.40
CA PRO A 332 -14.59 5.82 7.78
C PRO A 332 -13.96 7.21 8.03
N THR A 333 -13.90 8.02 6.97
CA THR A 333 -13.20 9.31 6.97
C THR A 333 -13.76 10.36 7.90
N TYR A 334 -15.06 10.29 8.24
CA TYR A 334 -15.65 11.21 9.21
C TYR A 334 -15.08 11.03 10.63
N ILE A 335 -14.36 9.94 10.87
CA ILE A 335 -13.68 9.64 12.14
C ILE A 335 -12.25 10.22 12.13
N PHE A 336 -11.65 10.45 10.95
CA PHE A 336 -10.28 10.92 10.81
C PHE A 336 -10.19 12.43 10.63
N SER A 337 -9.33 13.05 11.45
CA SER A 337 -8.78 14.36 11.10
C SER A 337 -7.67 14.19 10.05
N ARG A 338 -7.46 15.22 9.24
CA ARG A 338 -6.41 15.23 8.22
C ARG A 338 -5.01 15.13 8.84
N GLU A 339 -4.84 15.65 10.04
CA GLU A 339 -3.60 15.62 10.82
C GLU A 339 -3.24 14.20 11.27
N VAL A 340 -4.23 13.42 11.72
CA VAL A 340 -4.02 12.00 12.07
C VAL A 340 -3.59 11.21 10.84
N PHE A 341 -4.27 11.42 9.72
CA PHE A 341 -3.96 10.73 8.47
C PHE A 341 -2.55 11.04 7.97
N LEU A 342 -2.16 12.32 7.98
CA LEU A 342 -0.81 12.75 7.64
C LEU A 342 0.24 12.18 8.61
N SER A 343 -0.07 12.13 9.90
CA SER A 343 0.83 11.55 10.91
C SER A 343 1.04 10.05 10.68
N LEU A 344 -0.01 9.29 10.32
CA LEU A 344 0.10 7.89 9.95
C LEU A 344 0.93 7.69 8.67
N GLN A 345 0.76 8.54 7.65
CA GLN A 345 1.59 8.49 6.44
C GLN A 345 3.07 8.74 6.78
N ASN A 346 3.35 9.69 7.67
CA ASN A 346 4.71 9.97 8.15
C ASN A 346 5.29 8.80 8.95
N CYS A 347 4.49 8.06 9.72
CA CYS A 347 4.93 6.81 10.36
C CYS A 347 5.37 5.77 9.30
N LEU A 348 4.56 5.58 8.26
CA LEU A 348 4.89 4.67 7.16
C LEU A 348 6.16 5.08 6.41
N ILE A 349 6.43 6.38 6.28
CA ILE A 349 7.68 6.87 5.68
C ILE A 349 8.87 6.50 6.56
N ASN A 350 8.76 6.73 7.87
CA ASN A 350 9.83 6.41 8.82
C ASN A 350 10.13 4.91 8.88
N GLY A 351 9.13 4.05 8.70
CA GLY A 351 9.33 2.61 8.61
C GLY A 351 9.57 2.07 7.19
N GLY A 352 9.68 2.93 6.18
CA GLY A 352 9.96 2.52 4.80
C GLY A 352 8.81 1.82 4.08
N MET A 353 7.58 1.92 4.57
CA MET A 353 6.41 1.25 3.99
C MET A 353 5.42 2.18 3.30
N PHE A 354 5.69 3.48 3.26
CA PHE A 354 4.82 4.45 2.59
C PHE A 354 4.61 4.16 1.11
N ALA A 355 5.68 4.03 0.33
CA ALA A 355 5.54 3.83 -1.11
C ALA A 355 4.86 2.48 -1.44
N PRO A 356 5.24 1.34 -0.83
CA PRO A 356 4.52 0.09 -0.99
C PRO A 356 3.04 0.17 -0.59
N PHE A 357 2.72 0.84 0.51
CA PHE A 357 1.35 1.01 0.97
C PHE A 357 0.50 1.84 0.00
N ILE A 358 1.02 2.96 -0.51
CA ILE A 358 0.30 3.79 -1.47
C ILE A 358 0.03 3.01 -2.76
N ARG A 359 1.02 2.30 -3.31
CA ARG A 359 0.80 1.41 -4.47
C ARG A 359 -0.29 0.38 -4.18
N HIS A 360 -0.24 -0.24 -3.00
CA HIS A 360 -1.22 -1.23 -2.58
C HIS A 360 -2.65 -0.66 -2.58
N VAL A 361 -2.90 0.45 -1.89
CA VAL A 361 -4.27 0.97 -1.76
C VAL A 361 -4.85 1.47 -3.08
N PHE A 362 -4.01 2.06 -3.96
CA PHE A 362 -4.43 2.46 -5.31
C PHE A 362 -4.76 1.26 -6.18
N TYR A 363 -3.90 0.24 -6.18
CA TYR A 363 -4.15 -1.00 -6.93
C TYR A 363 -5.43 -1.69 -6.44
N LYS A 364 -5.63 -1.78 -5.13
CA LYS A 364 -6.84 -2.35 -4.52
C LYS A 364 -8.10 -1.58 -4.91
N ASP A 365 -8.06 -0.25 -4.97
CA ASP A 365 -9.23 0.54 -5.39
C ASP A 365 -9.59 0.28 -6.86
N VAL A 366 -8.59 0.24 -7.74
CA VAL A 366 -8.81 -0.09 -9.16
C VAL A 366 -9.29 -1.52 -9.34
N GLU A 367 -8.71 -2.50 -8.63
CA GLU A 367 -9.12 -3.91 -8.68
C GLU A 367 -10.60 -4.07 -8.28
N ASN A 368 -11.11 -3.25 -7.37
CA ASN A 368 -12.51 -3.25 -6.95
C ASN A 368 -13.46 -2.47 -7.89
N ALA A 369 -12.94 -1.60 -8.76
CA ALA A 369 -13.77 -0.82 -9.68
C ALA A 369 -14.33 -1.70 -10.81
N SER A 370 -15.66 -1.70 -11.01
CA SER A 370 -16.28 -2.45 -12.11
C SER A 370 -16.12 -1.78 -13.48
N GLN A 371 -15.94 -0.46 -13.50
CA GLN A 371 -15.84 0.35 -14.72
C GLN A 371 -14.94 1.57 -14.50
N PRO A 372 -14.31 2.11 -15.57
CA PRO A 372 -13.46 3.30 -15.47
C PRO A 372 -14.13 4.52 -14.82
N ALA A 373 -15.44 4.69 -15.04
CA ALA A 373 -16.18 5.85 -14.53
C ALA A 373 -16.27 5.91 -13.00
N THR A 374 -16.00 4.84 -12.25
CA THR A 374 -16.07 4.85 -10.78
C THR A 374 -14.71 5.03 -10.10
N LEU A 375 -13.62 5.07 -10.87
CA LEU A 375 -12.26 5.17 -10.37
C LEU A 375 -12.06 6.39 -9.47
N PHE A 376 -11.54 6.15 -8.26
CA PHE A 376 -11.17 7.17 -7.27
C PHE A 376 -12.27 8.18 -6.91
N ARG A 377 -13.55 7.82 -7.09
CA ARG A 377 -14.71 8.67 -6.68
C ARG A 377 -15.14 8.45 -5.23
N GLY A 378 -14.79 7.32 -4.63
CA GLY A 378 -15.18 6.94 -3.27
C GLY A 378 -14.43 7.69 -2.16
N ASN A 379 -14.74 7.33 -0.91
CA ASN A 379 -14.00 7.76 0.28
C ASN A 379 -13.32 6.54 0.91
N ASN A 380 -12.21 6.12 0.30
CA ASN A 380 -11.41 4.95 0.67
C ASN A 380 -9.96 5.36 0.96
N ALA A 381 -9.12 4.42 1.40
CA ALA A 381 -7.73 4.68 1.74
C ALA A 381 -6.94 5.38 0.61
N ALA A 382 -7.15 5.02 -0.65
CA ALA A 382 -6.45 5.61 -1.80
C ALA A 382 -6.84 7.08 -2.00
N THR A 383 -8.14 7.36 -2.11
CA THR A 383 -8.68 8.69 -2.37
C THR A 383 -8.45 9.67 -1.22
N VAL A 384 -8.47 9.19 0.02
CA VAL A 384 -8.17 9.99 1.22
C VAL A 384 -6.68 10.28 1.31
N SER A 385 -5.83 9.30 0.96
CA SER A 385 -4.39 9.52 0.83
C SER A 385 -4.07 10.54 -0.23
N ALA A 386 -4.69 10.43 -1.40
CA ALA A 386 -4.55 11.39 -2.48
C ALA A 386 -4.95 12.79 -2.00
N SER A 387 -6.16 12.94 -1.47
CA SER A 387 -6.70 14.24 -1.04
C SER A 387 -5.83 14.86 0.05
N THR A 388 -5.37 14.08 1.03
CA THR A 388 -4.52 14.56 2.12
C THR A 388 -3.16 15.03 1.58
N ILE A 389 -2.48 14.23 0.76
CA ILE A 389 -1.17 14.59 0.21
C ILE A 389 -1.27 15.78 -0.74
N LEU A 390 -2.23 15.75 -1.67
CA LEU A 390 -2.45 16.82 -2.64
C LEU A 390 -2.71 18.16 -1.94
N ASN A 391 -3.64 18.20 -0.98
CA ASN A 391 -3.92 19.44 -0.29
C ASN A 391 -2.75 19.88 0.61
N THR A 392 -1.92 18.96 1.13
CA THR A 392 -0.83 19.33 2.05
C THR A 392 0.36 19.88 1.29
N TYR A 393 0.71 19.25 0.18
CA TYR A 393 1.93 19.56 -0.56
C TYR A 393 1.70 20.40 -1.81
N ALA A 394 0.49 20.41 -2.39
CA ALA A 394 0.13 21.20 -3.57
C ALA A 394 -1.07 22.14 -3.34
N GLY A 395 -1.60 22.24 -2.11
CA GLY A 395 -2.72 23.13 -1.78
C GLY A 395 -2.46 24.59 -2.14
N HIS A 396 -1.30 25.11 -1.77
CA HIS A 396 -0.89 26.49 -2.07
C HIS A 396 -0.68 26.75 -3.57
N ILE A 397 -0.25 25.74 -4.34
CA ILE A 397 -0.13 25.83 -5.80
C ILE A 397 -1.52 25.98 -6.42
N ALA A 398 -2.50 25.22 -5.93
CA ALA A 398 -3.89 25.34 -6.36
C ALA A 398 -4.49 26.71 -6.03
N ASP A 399 -4.21 27.23 -4.82
CA ASP A 399 -4.66 28.57 -4.41
C ASP A 399 -4.08 29.66 -5.33
N HIS A 400 -2.77 29.60 -5.60
CA HIS A 400 -2.12 30.54 -6.53
C HIS A 400 -2.68 30.43 -7.95
N ALA A 401 -2.91 29.21 -8.47
CA ALA A 401 -3.52 29.02 -9.77
C ALA A 401 -4.91 29.65 -9.85
N ILE A 402 -5.72 29.51 -8.81
CA ILE A 402 -7.06 30.11 -8.71
C ILE A 402 -6.97 31.64 -8.69
N GLU A 403 -6.05 32.23 -7.93
CA GLU A 403 -5.81 33.68 -7.92
C GLU A 403 -5.47 34.21 -9.33
N GLN A 404 -4.66 33.48 -10.09
CA GLN A 404 -4.31 33.85 -11.46
C GLN A 404 -5.50 33.74 -12.43
N ILE A 405 -6.39 32.75 -12.23
CA ILE A 405 -7.60 32.58 -13.05
C ILE A 405 -8.62 33.70 -12.78
N ILE A 406 -8.74 34.18 -11.53
CA ILE A 406 -9.65 35.27 -11.17
C ILE A 406 -9.35 36.57 -11.94
N ILE A 407 -8.10 36.79 -12.35
CA ILE A 407 -7.70 37.97 -13.14
C ILE A 407 -8.40 37.99 -14.50
N ASP A 408 -8.69 36.82 -15.07
CA ASP A 408 -9.35 36.69 -16.38
C ASP A 408 -10.37 35.51 -16.37
N PRO A 409 -11.54 35.71 -15.75
CA PRO A 409 -12.48 34.64 -15.41
C PRO A 409 -13.32 34.15 -16.61
N ASN A 410 -13.14 34.71 -17.80
CA ASN A 410 -13.97 34.43 -18.97
C ASN A 410 -13.26 33.60 -20.05
N ASP A 411 -12.00 33.21 -19.85
CA ASP A 411 -11.23 32.42 -20.81
C ASP A 411 -10.88 31.04 -20.23
N ALA A 412 -11.67 30.04 -20.61
CA ALA A 412 -11.49 28.65 -20.19
C ALA A 412 -10.14 28.08 -20.63
N LYS A 413 -9.67 28.39 -21.85
CA LYS A 413 -8.38 27.88 -22.36
C LYS A 413 -7.21 28.46 -21.57
N LYS A 414 -7.26 29.76 -21.28
CA LYS A 414 -6.25 30.42 -20.44
C LYS A 414 -6.27 29.89 -19.01
N ALA A 415 -7.44 29.56 -18.47
CA ALA A 415 -7.55 28.94 -17.15
C ALA A 415 -6.88 27.55 -17.11
N VAL A 416 -7.11 26.71 -18.12
CA VAL A 416 -6.44 25.40 -18.25
C VAL A 416 -4.91 25.56 -18.35
N LYS A 417 -4.44 26.46 -19.21
CA LYS A 417 -3.00 26.75 -19.35
C LYS A 417 -2.37 27.28 -18.06
N THR A 418 -3.13 28.05 -17.29
CA THR A 418 -2.70 28.53 -15.97
C THR A 418 -2.50 27.36 -15.02
N ILE A 419 -3.46 26.42 -14.94
CA ILE A 419 -3.30 25.20 -14.13
C ILE A 419 -2.07 24.41 -14.57
N ILE A 420 -1.92 24.15 -15.87
CA ILE A 420 -0.76 23.43 -16.41
C ILE A 420 0.53 24.09 -15.95
N ARG A 421 0.67 25.41 -16.15
CA ARG A 421 1.86 26.19 -15.80
C ARG A 421 2.19 26.10 -14.31
N GLU A 422 1.23 26.37 -13.43
CA GLU A 422 1.46 26.38 -11.98
C GLU A 422 1.84 24.99 -11.45
N PHE A 423 1.23 23.93 -12.00
CA PHE A 423 1.45 22.56 -11.55
C PHE A 423 2.70 21.89 -12.17
N GLN A 424 3.48 22.55 -13.03
CA GLN A 424 4.73 22.00 -13.55
C GLN A 424 5.76 21.69 -12.45
N ARG A 425 5.67 22.37 -11.30
CA ARG A 425 6.64 22.30 -10.20
C ARG A 425 6.09 21.61 -8.94
N VAL A 426 5.12 20.71 -9.11
CA VAL A 426 4.60 19.96 -7.96
C VAL A 426 5.68 19.12 -7.29
N PRO A 427 5.65 18.97 -5.94
CA PRO A 427 6.59 18.11 -5.23
C PRO A 427 6.53 16.64 -5.69
N ILE A 428 7.65 15.92 -5.57
CA ILE A 428 7.77 14.53 -6.01
C ILE A 428 6.75 13.59 -5.34
N VAL A 429 6.37 13.84 -4.09
CA VAL A 429 5.33 13.04 -3.40
C VAL A 429 3.94 13.20 -4.05
N VAL A 430 3.65 14.37 -4.63
CA VAL A 430 2.40 14.60 -5.37
C VAL A 430 2.45 13.89 -6.72
N LYS A 431 3.59 13.96 -7.41
CA LYS A 431 3.82 13.16 -8.63
C LYS A 431 3.67 11.67 -8.37
N PHE A 432 4.19 11.17 -7.25
CA PHE A 432 4.07 9.77 -6.86
C PHE A 432 2.61 9.32 -6.73
N ILE A 433 1.74 10.15 -6.17
CA ILE A 433 0.30 9.84 -6.10
C ILE A 433 -0.31 9.71 -7.50
N PHE A 434 0.03 10.62 -8.42
CA PHE A 434 -0.44 10.53 -9.80
C PHE A 434 0.13 9.31 -10.53
N SER A 435 1.41 9.00 -10.32
CA SER A 435 2.06 7.80 -10.86
C SER A 435 1.37 6.53 -10.37
N CYS A 436 1.11 6.38 -9.06
CA CYS A 436 0.38 5.22 -8.54
C CYS A 436 -1.04 5.10 -9.12
N ALA A 437 -1.77 6.21 -9.27
CA ALA A 437 -3.08 6.20 -9.91
C ALA A 437 -3.01 5.75 -11.37
N PHE A 438 -2.01 6.23 -12.11
CA PHE A 438 -1.77 5.87 -13.50
C PHE A 438 -1.45 4.38 -13.65
N HIS A 439 -0.42 3.88 -12.95
CA HIS A 439 0.00 2.47 -13.04
C HIS A 439 -1.09 1.50 -12.60
N ALA A 440 -1.77 1.79 -11.48
CA ALA A 440 -2.88 0.97 -11.02
C ALA A 440 -4.02 0.93 -12.04
N THR A 441 -4.29 2.05 -12.73
CA THR A 441 -5.34 2.12 -13.75
C THR A 441 -4.93 1.41 -15.05
N ALA A 442 -3.70 1.62 -15.52
CA ALA A 442 -3.17 1.01 -16.73
C ALA A 442 -3.08 -0.52 -16.64
N SER A 443 -2.89 -1.07 -15.43
CA SER A 443 -2.88 -2.52 -15.22
C SER A 443 -4.24 -3.17 -15.50
N LYS A 444 -5.35 -2.48 -15.20
CA LYS A 444 -6.71 -3.05 -15.35
C LYS A 444 -7.48 -2.51 -16.56
N PHE A 445 -7.35 -1.20 -16.82
CA PHE A 445 -8.03 -0.46 -17.88
C PHE A 445 -6.98 0.15 -18.80
N PRO A 446 -6.31 -0.68 -19.64
CA PRO A 446 -5.23 -0.23 -20.51
C PRO A 446 -5.74 0.60 -21.70
N GLU A 447 -7.06 0.79 -21.87
CA GLU A 447 -7.61 1.53 -22.99
C GLU A 447 -7.04 2.95 -23.04
N GLU A 448 -6.67 3.39 -24.24
CA GLU A 448 -5.58 4.36 -24.50
C GLU A 448 -5.55 5.61 -23.61
N GLN A 449 -6.70 6.17 -23.24
CA GLN A 449 -6.78 7.43 -22.50
C GLN A 449 -7.22 7.26 -21.04
N VAL A 450 -7.72 6.10 -20.63
CA VAL A 450 -8.32 5.91 -19.30
C VAL A 450 -7.33 6.21 -18.16
N PRO A 451 -6.07 5.76 -18.19
CA PRO A 451 -5.09 6.11 -17.16
C PRO A 451 -4.79 7.61 -17.09
N LEU A 452 -4.69 8.29 -18.25
CA LEU A 452 -4.43 9.74 -18.32
C LEU A 452 -5.61 10.55 -17.78
N ILE A 453 -6.83 10.21 -18.23
CA ILE A 453 -8.08 10.82 -17.76
C ILE A 453 -8.19 10.65 -16.25
N THR A 454 -7.80 9.50 -15.72
CA THR A 454 -7.87 9.21 -14.28
C THR A 454 -6.94 10.10 -13.48
N VAL A 455 -5.71 10.34 -13.95
CA VAL A 455 -4.78 11.29 -13.33
C VAL A 455 -5.30 12.72 -13.38
N GLY A 456 -5.78 13.16 -14.56
CA GLY A 456 -6.39 14.49 -14.73
C GLY A 456 -7.60 14.69 -13.82
N SER A 457 -8.46 13.68 -13.73
CA SER A 457 -9.63 13.66 -12.84
C SER A 457 -9.22 13.78 -11.37
N LEU A 458 -8.19 13.08 -10.94
CA LEU A 458 -7.72 13.12 -9.56
C LEU A 458 -7.20 14.52 -9.20
N LEU A 459 -6.41 15.14 -10.07
CA LEU A 459 -5.93 16.52 -9.90
C LEU A 459 -7.10 17.50 -9.79
N ILE A 460 -8.03 17.44 -10.73
CA ILE A 460 -9.13 18.41 -10.79
C ILE A 460 -10.10 18.19 -9.64
N PHE A 461 -10.63 16.99 -9.42
CA PHE A 461 -11.67 16.76 -8.42
C PHE A 461 -11.19 16.81 -6.98
N ARG A 462 -9.95 16.39 -6.69
CA ARG A 462 -9.48 16.30 -5.30
C ARG A 462 -8.70 17.52 -4.82
N LEU A 463 -8.32 18.41 -5.73
CA LEU A 463 -7.51 19.57 -5.40
C LEU A 463 -8.05 20.88 -5.98
N VAL A 464 -8.18 20.99 -7.29
CA VAL A 464 -8.49 22.28 -7.95
C VAL A 464 -9.97 22.67 -7.81
N MET A 465 -10.87 21.78 -8.22
CA MET A 465 -12.32 22.03 -8.27
C MET A 465 -12.94 22.35 -6.90
N PRO A 466 -12.61 21.65 -5.79
CA PRO A 466 -13.14 21.99 -4.47
C PRO A 466 -12.86 23.44 -4.04
N LYS A 467 -11.71 23.98 -4.43
CA LYS A 467 -11.32 25.37 -4.16
C LYS A 467 -11.99 26.34 -5.14
N MET A 468 -12.05 26.00 -6.43
CA MET A 468 -12.72 26.83 -7.44
C MET A 468 -14.22 27.05 -7.15
N ILE A 469 -14.93 26.03 -6.69
CA ILE A 469 -16.37 26.12 -6.39
C ILE A 469 -16.64 27.14 -5.27
N GLN A 470 -15.67 27.38 -4.39
CA GLN A 470 -15.77 28.37 -3.32
C GLN A 470 -15.63 29.81 -3.83
N VAL A 471 -15.25 30.02 -5.10
CA VAL A 471 -15.05 31.32 -5.72
C VAL A 471 -16.11 31.52 -6.82
N PRO A 472 -17.23 32.22 -6.52
CA PRO A 472 -18.36 32.33 -7.44
C PRO A 472 -18.01 32.86 -8.83
N SER A 473 -17.06 33.80 -8.92
CA SER A 473 -16.65 34.46 -10.18
C SER A 473 -16.04 33.52 -11.22
N ILE A 474 -15.46 32.39 -10.80
CA ILE A 474 -14.82 31.41 -11.69
C ILE A 474 -15.49 30.03 -11.62
N SER A 475 -16.54 29.88 -10.80
CA SER A 475 -17.23 28.61 -10.57
C SER A 475 -17.76 27.98 -11.86
N GLN A 476 -18.18 28.80 -12.83
CA GLN A 476 -18.68 28.35 -14.14
C GLN A 476 -17.58 27.71 -15.00
N LEU A 477 -16.31 28.14 -14.84
CA LEU A 477 -15.17 27.56 -15.56
C LEU A 477 -14.86 26.11 -15.14
N SER A 478 -15.33 25.68 -13.95
CA SER A 478 -15.02 24.35 -13.42
C SER A 478 -15.39 23.21 -14.37
N LYS A 479 -16.53 23.34 -15.08
CA LYS A 479 -16.99 22.36 -16.06
C LYS A 479 -16.03 22.25 -17.25
N HIS A 480 -15.61 23.36 -17.82
CA HIS A 480 -14.70 23.40 -18.97
C HIS A 480 -13.30 22.89 -18.60
N ILE A 481 -12.80 23.26 -17.42
CA ILE A 481 -11.52 22.75 -16.93
C ILE A 481 -11.60 21.23 -16.73
N MET A 482 -12.66 20.73 -16.10
CA MET A 482 -12.87 19.29 -15.92
C MET A 482 -12.91 18.55 -17.27
N ASN A 483 -13.71 19.04 -18.22
CA ASN A 483 -13.82 18.46 -19.55
C ASN A 483 -12.46 18.42 -20.28
N SER A 484 -11.62 19.45 -20.09
CA SER A 484 -10.27 19.51 -20.67
C SER A 484 -9.38 18.39 -20.15
N PHE A 485 -9.34 18.20 -18.83
CA PHE A 485 -8.53 17.16 -18.20
C PHE A 485 -9.14 15.75 -18.34
N PHE A 486 -10.39 15.66 -18.81
CA PHE A 486 -11.02 14.42 -19.27
C PHE A 486 -10.77 14.14 -20.75
N LEU A 487 -10.04 15.03 -21.44
CA LEU A 487 -9.77 14.95 -22.86
C LEU A 487 -11.07 14.91 -23.70
N MET A 488 -12.13 15.56 -23.22
CA MET A 488 -13.41 15.63 -23.93
C MET A 488 -13.32 16.62 -25.10
N ILE A 489 -13.55 16.13 -26.31
CA ILE A 489 -13.51 16.92 -27.55
C ILE A 489 -14.85 17.58 -27.93
N ASN A 490 -15.89 17.39 -27.12
CA ASN A 490 -17.26 17.87 -27.42
C ASN A 490 -17.58 19.22 -26.78
N ASP A 491 -16.64 19.84 -26.08
CA ASP A 491 -16.84 21.12 -25.40
C ASP A 491 -16.25 22.26 -26.24
N PRO A 492 -17.08 23.04 -26.95
CA PRO A 492 -16.62 23.97 -27.98
C PRO A 492 -15.69 25.09 -27.45
N GLU A 493 -15.70 25.37 -26.16
CA GLU A 493 -14.83 26.39 -25.55
C GLU A 493 -13.37 25.90 -25.38
N ILE A 494 -13.16 24.59 -25.32
CA ILE A 494 -11.87 23.95 -25.03
C ILE A 494 -11.42 22.92 -26.07
N SER A 495 -12.26 22.59 -27.06
CA SER A 495 -11.96 21.68 -28.16
C SER A 495 -10.87 22.25 -29.08
N ASP A 496 -9.63 22.08 -28.65
CA ASP A 496 -8.42 22.59 -29.29
C ASP A 496 -7.35 21.48 -29.27
N PRO A 497 -7.00 20.90 -30.42
CA PRO A 497 -6.03 19.81 -30.49
C PRO A 497 -4.67 20.15 -29.87
N ALA A 498 -4.22 21.40 -30.00
CA ALA A 498 -2.95 21.83 -29.41
C ALA A 498 -3.02 21.86 -27.87
N LEU A 499 -4.17 22.27 -27.32
CA LEU A 499 -4.40 22.24 -25.87
C LEU A 499 -4.47 20.81 -25.34
N VAL A 500 -5.12 19.89 -26.07
CA VAL A 500 -5.19 18.46 -25.69
C VAL A 500 -3.79 17.84 -25.66
N GLU A 501 -2.94 18.16 -26.64
CA GLU A 501 -1.55 17.71 -26.66
C GLU A 501 -0.75 18.28 -25.47
N GLU A 502 -0.95 19.56 -25.15
CA GLU A 502 -0.31 20.23 -24.01
C GLU A 502 -0.73 19.60 -22.67
N ILE A 503 -2.02 19.32 -22.48
CA ILE A 503 -2.56 18.62 -21.31
C ILE A 503 -1.96 17.22 -21.20
N THR A 504 -1.89 16.49 -22.32
CA THR A 504 -1.34 15.12 -22.34
C THR A 504 0.13 15.13 -21.91
N LYS A 505 0.96 16.01 -22.51
CA LYS A 505 2.37 16.18 -22.13
C LYS A 505 2.52 16.56 -20.65
N PHE A 506 1.65 17.44 -20.16
CA PHE A 506 1.63 17.82 -18.76
C PHE A 506 1.33 16.64 -17.83
N ILE A 507 0.29 15.84 -18.11
CA ILE A 507 -0.07 14.65 -17.33
C ILE A 507 1.09 13.64 -17.35
N LEU A 508 1.73 13.42 -18.50
CA LEU A 508 2.91 12.55 -18.60
C LEU A 508 4.07 13.03 -17.73
N ASN A 509 4.29 14.35 -17.64
CA ASN A 509 5.28 14.92 -16.72
C ASN A 509 4.87 14.79 -15.23
N LEU A 510 3.57 14.77 -14.92
CA LEU A 510 3.08 14.56 -13.55
C LEU A 510 3.31 13.13 -13.05
N ILE A 511 3.28 12.14 -13.93
CA ILE A 511 3.49 10.73 -13.58
C ILE A 511 4.96 10.30 -13.64
N SER A 512 5.81 11.12 -14.27
CA SER A 512 7.25 10.87 -14.33
C SER A 512 7.92 11.16 -12.98
N LEU A 513 8.55 10.14 -12.41
CA LEU A 513 9.25 10.20 -11.13
C LEU A 513 10.75 10.23 -11.33
N ASP A 514 11.41 11.14 -10.62
CA ASP A 514 12.85 11.11 -10.46
C ASP A 514 13.26 10.34 -9.19
N ASN A 515 14.57 10.22 -8.99
CA ASN A 515 15.15 9.45 -7.89
C ASN A 515 15.24 10.25 -6.57
N GLN A 516 14.44 11.31 -6.41
CA GLN A 516 14.50 12.14 -5.20
C GLN A 516 13.89 11.44 -4.00
N ALA A 517 14.53 11.59 -2.84
CA ALA A 517 13.98 11.15 -1.57
C ALA A 517 12.85 12.08 -1.13
N VAL A 518 11.83 11.52 -0.47
CA VAL A 518 10.81 12.32 0.20
C VAL A 518 11.28 12.64 1.59
N THR A 519 11.36 13.93 1.91
CA THR A 519 11.39 14.39 3.29
C THR A 519 9.98 14.82 3.68
N MET A 520 9.35 14.10 4.60
CA MET A 520 8.13 14.57 5.25
C MET A 520 8.43 15.05 6.67
N ASN A 521 7.49 15.84 7.20
CA ASN A 521 7.58 16.38 8.55
C ASN A 521 7.59 15.25 9.60
N SER A 522 8.10 15.57 10.80
CA SER A 522 7.93 14.70 11.96
C SER A 522 6.45 14.41 12.22
N PHE A 523 6.14 13.21 12.68
CA PHE A 523 4.78 12.85 13.08
C PHE A 523 4.55 13.03 14.57
N ASP A 524 3.33 13.42 14.91
CA ASP A 524 2.87 13.47 16.29
C ASP A 524 2.19 12.15 16.65
N PHE A 525 2.90 11.34 17.43
CA PHE A 525 2.39 10.05 17.88
C PHE A 525 1.22 10.19 18.86
N LEU A 526 1.12 11.30 19.59
CA LEU A 526 0.05 11.52 20.55
C LEU A 526 -1.31 11.62 19.84
N PHE A 527 -1.38 12.32 18.69
CA PHE A 527 -2.62 12.40 17.92
C PHE A 527 -3.05 11.03 17.40
N ILE A 528 -2.11 10.22 16.91
CA ILE A 528 -2.39 8.85 16.47
C ILE A 528 -2.91 8.02 17.64
N ALA A 529 -2.20 8.03 18.76
CA ALA A 529 -2.54 7.22 19.93
C ALA A 529 -3.92 7.59 20.52
N LYS A 530 -4.24 8.89 20.60
CA LYS A 530 -5.57 9.38 21.00
C LYS A 530 -6.65 8.88 20.07
N HIS A 531 -6.44 9.03 18.77
CA HIS A 531 -7.38 8.54 17.78
C HIS A 531 -7.62 7.02 17.87
N VAL A 532 -6.55 6.23 18.06
CA VAL A 532 -6.66 4.77 18.21
C VAL A 532 -7.39 4.38 19.51
N ALA A 533 -7.18 5.12 20.59
CA ALA A 533 -7.87 4.90 21.85
C ALA A 533 -9.38 5.24 21.76
N GLU A 534 -9.71 6.39 21.15
CA GLU A 534 -11.09 6.88 21.00
C GLU A 534 -11.92 5.99 20.06
N ASN A 535 -11.30 5.44 19.02
CA ASN A 535 -11.98 4.66 17.98
C ASN A 535 -11.70 3.15 18.07
N ASN A 536 -11.21 2.71 19.22
CA ASN A 536 -10.69 1.37 19.43
C ASN A 536 -11.63 0.25 18.95
N THR A 537 -12.91 0.32 19.33
CA THR A 537 -13.91 -0.69 18.97
C THR A 537 -14.13 -0.79 17.47
N GLU A 538 -14.20 0.34 16.76
CA GLU A 538 -14.38 0.34 15.30
C GLU A 538 -13.11 -0.15 14.58
N ILE A 539 -11.93 0.22 15.09
CA ILE A 539 -10.64 -0.29 14.58
C ILE A 539 -10.58 -1.81 14.70
N VAL A 540 -10.88 -2.36 15.88
CA VAL A 540 -10.86 -3.81 16.13
C VAL A 540 -11.87 -4.54 15.25
N LYS A 541 -13.08 -4.01 15.11
CA LYS A 541 -14.08 -4.55 14.20
C LYS A 541 -13.56 -4.56 12.75
N LYS A 542 -12.94 -3.47 12.30
CA LYS A 542 -12.35 -3.37 10.96
C LYS A 542 -11.23 -4.39 10.74
N LEU A 543 -10.37 -4.57 11.74
CA LEU A 543 -9.31 -5.59 11.70
C LEU A 543 -9.91 -6.98 11.48
N GLN A 544 -10.96 -7.33 12.23
CA GLN A 544 -11.64 -8.62 12.09
C GLN A 544 -12.30 -8.79 10.72
N GLU A 545 -12.91 -7.75 10.15
CA GLU A 545 -13.44 -7.77 8.78
C GLU A 545 -12.33 -8.04 7.77
N ILE A 546 -11.19 -7.36 7.91
CA ILE A 546 -10.04 -7.51 7.01
C ILE A 546 -9.50 -8.94 7.10
N ILE A 547 -9.24 -9.46 8.30
CA ILE A 547 -8.74 -10.83 8.51
C ILE A 547 -9.68 -11.87 7.89
N LYS A 548 -11.01 -11.73 8.12
CA LYS A 548 -12.00 -12.61 7.51
C LYS A 548 -11.98 -12.54 5.98
N SER A 549 -11.81 -11.35 5.42
CA SER A 549 -11.79 -11.14 3.96
C SER A 549 -10.47 -11.51 3.28
N ASN A 550 -9.35 -11.52 4.02
CA ASN A 550 -8.00 -11.67 3.47
C ASN A 550 -7.55 -13.14 3.34
N GLN A 551 -8.37 -14.11 3.75
CA GLN A 551 -8.02 -15.54 3.69
C GLN A 551 -7.71 -16.06 2.26
N CYS A 552 -8.00 -15.30 1.21
CA CYS A 552 -7.70 -15.65 -0.18
C CYS A 552 -7.05 -14.52 -1.01
N LYS A 553 -6.53 -13.45 -0.38
CA LYS A 553 -6.03 -12.29 -1.14
C LYS A 553 -4.52 -12.35 -1.38
N LYS A 554 -4.11 -11.69 -2.48
CA LYS A 554 -2.71 -11.44 -2.83
C LYS A 554 -2.02 -10.65 -1.73
N HIS A 555 -0.73 -10.88 -1.53
CA HIS A 555 0.06 -10.15 -0.56
C HIS A 555 0.15 -8.65 -0.96
N PRO A 556 0.10 -7.70 -0.01
CA PRO A 556 0.00 -6.28 -0.35
C PRO A 556 1.26 -5.68 -1.01
N LEU A 557 2.40 -6.38 -0.98
CA LEU A 557 3.59 -6.00 -1.77
C LEU A 557 3.47 -6.31 -3.26
N VAL A 558 2.50 -7.13 -3.71
CA VAL A 558 2.38 -7.52 -5.13
C VAL A 558 2.38 -6.32 -6.08
N PRO A 559 1.63 -5.23 -5.84
CA PRO A 559 1.67 -4.06 -6.72
C PRO A 559 3.05 -3.41 -6.85
N SER A 560 3.88 -3.43 -5.80
CA SER A 560 5.24 -2.91 -5.87
C SER A 560 6.16 -3.80 -6.69
N PHE A 561 5.97 -5.13 -6.61
CA PHE A 561 6.68 -6.08 -7.47
C PHE A 561 6.22 -6.01 -8.93
N ILE A 562 4.91 -5.78 -9.18
CA ILE A 562 4.39 -5.57 -10.53
C ILE A 562 5.09 -4.36 -11.16
N GLU A 563 5.07 -3.21 -10.49
CA GLU A 563 5.73 -1.99 -10.98
C GLU A 563 7.23 -2.20 -11.21
N MET A 564 7.92 -2.91 -10.30
CA MET A 564 9.33 -3.28 -10.48
C MET A 564 9.55 -4.12 -11.75
N LEU A 565 8.71 -5.14 -11.99
CA LEU A 565 8.82 -5.99 -13.17
C LEU A 565 8.49 -5.20 -14.45
N GLU A 566 7.41 -4.43 -14.45
CA GLU A 566 7.02 -3.57 -15.58
C GLU A 566 8.14 -2.59 -15.96
N ASN A 567 8.81 -1.98 -14.98
CA ASN A 567 9.96 -1.10 -15.20
C ASN A 567 11.19 -1.81 -15.80
N CYS A 568 11.23 -3.15 -15.82
CA CYS A 568 12.26 -3.90 -16.55
C CYS A 568 11.98 -4.00 -18.05
N PHE A 569 10.71 -3.84 -18.47
CA PHE A 569 10.24 -3.92 -19.86
C PHE A 569 9.98 -2.53 -20.46
N LEU A 570 9.70 -1.53 -19.63
CA LEU A 570 9.57 -0.16 -20.07
C LEU A 570 10.97 0.40 -20.39
N SER A 571 11.25 0.59 -21.68
CA SER A 571 12.34 1.48 -22.09
C SER A 571 11.99 2.90 -21.65
N ILE A 572 12.46 3.32 -20.47
CA ILE A 572 12.45 4.74 -20.13
C ILE A 572 13.53 5.38 -21.01
N GLU A 573 13.10 5.98 -22.12
CA GLU A 573 13.85 6.99 -22.86
C GLU A 573 13.36 8.38 -22.48
#